data_AF-A0A7C1VIS3-F1
#
_entry.id   AF-A0A7C1VIS3-F1
#
_cell.length_a   1.000
_cell.length_b   1.000
_cell.length_c   1.000
_cell.angle_alpha   90.00
_cell.angle_beta   90.00
_cell.angle_gamma   90.00
#
_symmetry.space_group_name_H-M   'P 1'
#
loop_
_entity.id
_entity.type
_entity.pdbx_description
1 polymer ?
#
loop_
_entity_poly.entity_id
_entity_poly.type
_entity_poly.pdbx_seq_one_letter_code
_entity_poly.pdbx_strand_id
1 'polypeptide(L)' 'MDEVRMDEVKMASKKCGRCKDVKELSSTYWPKNRSSKDGFSHWCKKCHSDHRKSKATKIGGGVKAAVAGDKS' A
#
# COMPACT_ATOMS: atom_id res chain seq x y z
N MET A 1 29.69 20.70 -24.68
CA MET A 1 29.14 20.50 -23.33
C MET A 1 27.92 21.39 -23.28
N ASP A 2 26.74 20.83 -23.50
CA ASP A 2 25.50 21.60 -23.48
C ASP A 2 24.56 20.99 -22.45
N GLU A 3 24.20 21.88 -21.55
CA GLU A 3 23.59 21.71 -20.26
C GLU A 3 22.07 21.54 -20.40
N VAL A 4 21.50 20.76 -19.48
CA VAL A 4 20.09 20.70 -19.03
C VAL A 4 18.99 20.27 -20.03
N ARG A 5 18.30 19.17 -19.66
CA ARG A 5 16.85 19.25 -19.41
C ARG A 5 16.37 18.17 -18.43
N MET A 6 16.61 18.41 -17.14
CA MET A 6 15.77 17.90 -16.05
C MET A 6 14.39 18.57 -16.18
N ASP A 7 13.40 17.91 -16.76
CA ASP A 7 11.97 18.28 -16.69
C ASP A 7 11.25 17.26 -17.60
N GLU A 8 10.34 16.40 -17.17
CA GLU A 8 9.16 16.63 -16.36
C GLU A 8 8.69 15.22 -15.98
N VAL A 9 9.10 14.69 -14.82
CA VAL A 9 8.47 13.45 -14.35
C VAL A 9 7.10 13.87 -13.87
N LYS A 10 6.10 13.75 -14.74
CA LYS A 10 4.70 13.99 -14.43
C LYS A 10 4.29 13.08 -13.28
N MET A 11 4.44 13.58 -12.06
CA MET A 11 4.05 12.89 -10.84
C MET A 11 2.52 12.84 -10.86
N ALA A 12 1.97 11.73 -11.35
CA ALA A 12 0.55 11.45 -11.20
C ALA A 12 0.23 11.64 -9.72
N SER A 13 -0.77 12.44 -9.38
CA SER A 13 -1.20 12.65 -8.00
C SER A 13 -2.58 12.02 -7.82
N LYS A 14 -2.84 11.50 -6.62
CA LYS A 14 -4.09 10.81 -6.30
C LYS A 14 -4.62 11.32 -4.96
N LYS A 15 -5.94 11.34 -4.81
CA LYS A 15 -6.62 11.68 -3.57
C LYS A 15 -7.03 10.42 -2.82
N CYS A 16 -6.73 10.36 -1.52
CA CYS A 16 -7.13 9.23 -0.68
C CYS A 16 -8.64 9.31 -0.36
N GLY A 17 -9.39 8.24 -0.64
CA GLY A 17 -10.83 8.21 -0.33
C GLY A 17 -11.15 8.24 1.17
N ARG A 18 -10.20 7.94 2.06
CA ARG A 18 -10.40 7.82 3.51
C ARG A 18 -10.02 9.11 4.25
N CYS A 19 -8.78 9.58 4.09
CA CYS A 19 -8.30 10.81 4.72
C CYS A 19 -8.42 12.06 3.85
N LYS A 20 -8.81 11.93 2.58
CA LYS A 20 -8.96 13.03 1.60
C LYS A 20 -7.67 13.79 1.28
N ASP A 21 -6.52 13.34 1.77
CA ASP A 21 -5.19 13.87 1.41
C ASP A 21 -4.87 13.62 -0.07
N VAL A 22 -4.34 14.64 -0.75
CA VAL A 22 -3.78 14.55 -2.09
C VAL A 22 -2.29 14.29 -1.95
N LYS A 23 -1.81 13.18 -2.54
CA LYS A 23 -0.39 12.80 -2.52
C LYS A 23 0.01 12.29 -3.89
N GLU A 24 1.28 12.43 -4.21
CA GLU A 24 1.87 11.84 -5.41
C GLU A 24 1.59 10.33 -5.44
N LEU A 25 1.14 9.83 -6.58
CA LEU A 25 0.90 8.43 -6.96
C LEU A 25 2.24 7.71 -7.13
N SER A 26 3.04 7.75 -6.07
CA SER A 26 4.28 7.04 -5.93
C SER A 26 4.10 5.87 -4.99
N SER A 27 4.93 4.84 -5.19
CA SER A 27 5.05 3.72 -4.26
C SER A 27 5.50 4.11 -2.85
N THR A 28 5.96 5.35 -2.67
CA THR A 28 6.24 5.95 -1.36
C THR A 28 4.96 6.18 -0.55
N TYR A 29 3.93 6.80 -1.15
CA TYR A 29 2.70 7.18 -0.45
C TYR A 29 1.55 6.16 -0.62
N TRP A 30 1.54 5.44 -1.74
CA TRP A 30 0.48 4.49 -2.08
C TRP A 30 1.01 3.06 -2.00
N PRO A 31 0.31 2.16 -1.29
CA PRO A 31 0.71 0.76 -1.24
C PRO A 31 0.45 0.11 -2.59
N LYS A 32 1.44 -0.65 -3.08
CA LYS A 32 1.32 -1.48 -4.28
C LYS A 32 0.29 -2.59 -4.02
N ASN A 33 -0.72 -2.67 -4.86
CA ASN A 33 -1.74 -3.71 -4.80
C ASN A 33 -1.85 -4.38 -6.16
N ARG A 34 -1.34 -5.61 -6.27
CA ARG A 34 -1.37 -6.40 -7.50
C ARG A 34 -2.78 -6.81 -7.93
N SER A 35 -3.73 -6.78 -6.99
CA SER A 35 -5.14 -7.07 -7.24
C SER A 35 -5.92 -5.87 -7.81
N SER A 36 -5.34 -4.67 -7.85
CA SER A 36 -5.98 -3.47 -8.41
C SER A 36 -5.49 -3.24 -9.83
N LYS A 37 -6.40 -2.80 -10.72
CA LYS A 37 -6.10 -2.56 -12.14
C LYS A 37 -5.00 -1.51 -12.36
N ASP A 38 -4.91 -0.51 -11.46
CA ASP A 38 -3.88 0.53 -11.48
C ASP A 38 -2.59 0.13 -10.74
N GLY A 39 -2.53 -1.07 -10.14
CA GLY A 39 -1.39 -1.52 -9.33
C GLY A 39 -1.21 -0.81 -7.98
N PHE A 40 -2.04 0.18 -7.66
CA PHE A 40 -2.03 0.92 -6.38
C PHE A 40 -3.39 0.85 -5.68
N SER A 41 -3.36 0.85 -4.36
CA SER A 41 -4.60 0.87 -3.57
C SER A 41 -5.36 2.20 -3.68
N HIS A 42 -6.63 2.19 -3.29
CA HIS A 42 -7.46 3.40 -3.25
C HIS A 42 -7.22 4.24 -1.98
N TRP A 43 -6.51 3.68 -1.00
CA TRP A 43 -6.14 4.34 0.24
C TRP A 43 -4.62 4.51 0.35
N CYS A 44 -4.19 5.59 1.00
CA CYS A 44 -2.78 5.84 1.25
C CYS A 44 -2.21 4.87 2.30
N LYS A 45 -0.88 4.74 2.37
CA LYS A 45 -0.20 3.87 3.35
C LYS A 45 -0.58 4.19 4.80
N LYS A 46 -0.81 5.46 5.14
CA LYS A 46 -1.23 5.88 6.49
C LYS A 46 -2.58 5.24 6.85
N CYS A 47 -3.58 5.39 5.99
CA CYS A 47 -4.89 4.77 6.16
C CYS A 47 -4.83 3.24 6.17
N HIS A 48 -3.91 2.65 5.41
CA HIS A 48 -3.70 1.21 5.37
C HIS A 48 -3.06 0.67 6.67
N SER A 49 -2.12 1.42 7.24
CA SER A 49 -1.50 1.14 8.54
C SER A 49 -2.52 1.28 9.67
N ASP A 50 -3.29 2.37 9.67
CA ASP A 50 -4.37 2.63 10.60
C ASP A 50 -5.42 1.49 10.61
N HIS A 51 -5.86 1.08 9.41
CA HIS A 51 -6.79 -0.04 9.27
C HIS A 51 -6.21 -1.37 9.77
N ARG A 52 -4.91 -1.63 9.57
CA ARG A 52 -4.24 -2.83 10.12
C ARG A 52 -4.16 -2.78 11.64
N LYS A 53 -3.80 -1.63 12.21
CA LYS A 53 -3.74 -1.42 13.68
C LYS A 53 -5.10 -1.60 14.35
N SER A 54 -6.17 -1.11 13.72
CA SER A 54 -7.54 -1.33 14.18
C SER A 54 -7.93 -2.82 14.25
N LYS A 55 -7.32 -3.68 13.43
CA LYS A 55 -7.54 -5.14 13.51
C LYS A 55 -6.67 -5.83 14.56
N ALA A 56 -5.51 -5.26 14.90
CA ALA A 56 -4.59 -5.83 15.88
C ALA A 56 -5.11 -5.77 17.33
N THR A 57 -6.06 -4.87 17.64
CA THR A 57 -6.72 -4.85 18.95
C THR A 57 -7.81 -5.90 19.11
N LYS A 58 -8.15 -6.66 18.05
CA LYS A 58 -8.97 -7.87 18.19
C LYS A 58 -8.04 -9.07 18.25
N ILE A 59 -7.89 -9.56 19.47
CA ILE A 59 -7.59 -10.95 19.80
C ILE A 59 -8.16 -11.88 18.70
N GLY A 60 -7.31 -12.49 17.88
CA GLY A 60 -7.73 -13.54 16.93
C GLY A 60 -7.55 -13.20 15.45
N GLY A 61 -6.47 -13.71 14.86
CA GLY A 61 -6.26 -13.65 13.41
C GLY A 61 -4.97 -14.29 12.96
N GLY A 62 -4.59 -15.43 13.55
CA GLY A 62 -3.33 -16.09 13.25
C GLY A 62 -3.19 -17.46 13.91
N VAL A 63 -4.24 -18.29 13.88
CA VAL A 63 -4.03 -19.74 14.05
C VAL A 63 -3.38 -20.25 12.77
N LYS A 64 -2.06 -20.14 12.68
CA LYS A 64 -1.30 -21.05 11.82
C LYS A 64 -1.27 -22.35 12.61
N ALA A 65 -2.30 -23.16 12.44
CA ALA A 65 -2.31 -24.53 12.91
C ALA A 65 -1.09 -25.21 12.26
N ALA A 66 -0.13 -25.57 13.10
CA ALA A 66 0.89 -26.53 12.75
C ALA A 66 0.17 -27.85 12.45
N VAL A 67 -0.01 -28.19 11.17
CA VAL A 67 -0.24 -29.59 10.81
C VAL A 67 1.13 -30.25 10.83
N ALA A 68 1.42 -30.91 11.95
CA ALA A 68 2.46 -31.89 12.05
C ALA A 68 1.96 -33.22 11.43
N GLY A 69 2.82 -33.87 10.65
CA GLY A 69 2.83 -35.33 10.45
C GLY A 69 2.02 -35.90 9.28
N ASP A 70 2.72 -36.44 8.27
CA ASP A 70 2.89 -37.90 8.09
C ASP A 70 3.59 -38.16 6.74
N LYS A 71 4.84 -38.63 6.78
CA LYS A 71 5.48 -39.30 5.64
C LYS A 71 6.35 -40.45 6.16
N SER A 72 5.78 -41.65 6.08
CA SER A 72 6.38 -43.00 6.00
C SER A 72 7.14 -43.56 7.19
#